data_AF-A0A8S1APH7-F1
#
_entry.id   AF-A0A8S1APH7-F1
#
_cell.length_a   1.000
_cell.length_b   1.000
_cell.length_c   1.000
_cell.angle_alpha   90.00
_cell.angle_beta   90.00
_cell.angle_gamma   90.00
#
_symmetry.space_group_name_H-M   'P 1'
#
loop_
_entity.id
_entity.type
_entity.pdbx_description
1 polymer ?
#
loop_
_entity_poly.entity_id
_entity_poly.type
_entity_poly.pdbx_seq_one_letter_code
_entity_poly.pdbx_strand_id
1 'polypeptide(L)'
;MSLSPPLMAHEADAVMPPNFIEFYDSKSKFKRWVPRLEGAFNLYKIKPKKKNSYFLHYIGSELYDTLCDLVSPSQPETRTYEENIASLTNYIDPVPLEIAEYFAFHHRGQQEGETIKEYMAVLRRMAAGCNFGSFLETALRNQLVCGLTSQKIKDRLLETRNLNLLTAFDIAIGMEVSQVESCKTREVNIVQMNMKRRQPVTHNLQAKNSSVHSAPPKPCYRCGGDHSASKCTWINASCNYCHRIGHIKKMCLKLKNSQKVNLVDVEESEQDVVQFV
;
A
#
# COMPACT_ATOMS: atom_id res chain seq x y z
N MET A 1 58.72 -66.21 -1.55
CA MET A 1 58.00 -65.07 -2.15
C MET A 1 56.72 -65.58 -2.78
N SER A 2 55.57 -65.41 -2.11
CA SER A 2 54.26 -65.50 -2.77
C SER A 2 53.36 -64.48 -2.08
N LEU A 3 53.39 -63.25 -2.58
CA LEU A 3 52.45 -62.22 -2.18
C LEU A 3 51.09 -62.55 -2.81
N SER A 4 50.10 -62.82 -1.97
CA SER A 4 48.71 -62.93 -2.39
C SER A 4 48.22 -61.60 -2.99
N PRO A 5 47.35 -61.60 -4.02
CA PRO A 5 46.84 -60.37 -4.61
C PRO A 5 45.94 -59.61 -3.63
N PRO A 6 45.86 -58.27 -3.70
CA PRO A 6 45.00 -57.49 -2.84
C PRO A 6 43.53 -57.73 -3.20
N LEU A 7 42.70 -57.99 -2.18
CA LEU A 7 41.24 -57.99 -2.31
C LEU A 7 40.79 -56.66 -2.92
N MET A 8 40.17 -56.72 -4.09
CA MET A 8 39.37 -55.62 -4.62
C MET A 8 38.23 -55.36 -3.63
N ALA A 9 38.30 -54.22 -2.94
CA ALA A 9 37.18 -53.71 -2.17
C ALA A 9 36.04 -53.38 -3.14
N HIS A 10 35.08 -54.30 -3.27
CA HIS A 10 33.77 -53.94 -3.77
C HIS A 10 33.17 -52.97 -2.75
N GLU A 11 33.19 -51.66 -3.06
CA GLU A 11 32.33 -50.70 -2.38
C GLU A 11 30.91 -51.26 -2.47
N ALA A 12 30.38 -51.70 -1.33
CA ALA A 12 28.98 -52.10 -1.24
C ALA A 12 28.14 -50.91 -1.68
N ASP A 13 27.53 -50.99 -2.87
CA ASP A 13 26.53 -50.03 -3.33
C ASP A 13 25.53 -49.88 -2.18
N ALA A 14 25.46 -48.68 -1.59
CA ALA A 14 24.56 -48.39 -0.50
C ALA A 14 23.15 -48.80 -0.94
N VAL A 15 22.55 -49.77 -0.24
CA VAL A 15 21.19 -50.24 -0.52
C VAL A 15 20.27 -49.04 -0.35
N MET A 16 19.84 -48.49 -1.47
CA MET A 16 19.00 -47.31 -1.51
C MET A 16 17.60 -47.72 -1.06
N PRO A 17 17.03 -47.07 -0.04
CA PRO A 17 15.69 -47.41 0.39
C PRO A 17 14.69 -47.10 -0.73
N PRO A 18 13.68 -47.95 -0.95
CA PRO A 18 12.59 -47.62 -1.86
C PRO A 18 11.91 -46.33 -1.37
N ASN A 19 11.68 -45.38 -2.28
CA ASN A 19 11.06 -44.09 -2.01
C ASN A 19 11.77 -43.28 -0.90
N PHE A 20 13.07 -43.04 -1.08
CA PHE A 20 13.89 -42.32 -0.13
C PHE A 20 13.54 -40.82 0.03
N ILE A 21 12.62 -40.33 -0.79
CA ILE A 21 11.97 -39.02 -0.70
C ILE A 21 10.52 -39.16 -1.18
N GLU A 22 9.60 -38.35 -0.65
CA GLU A 22 8.26 -38.28 -1.20
C GLU A 22 8.24 -37.74 -2.64
N PHE A 23 7.28 -38.22 -3.43
CA PHE A 23 6.97 -37.63 -4.72
C PHE A 23 6.58 -36.15 -4.55
N TYR A 24 6.81 -35.36 -5.59
CA TYR A 24 6.33 -33.99 -5.63
C TYR A 24 4.80 -33.96 -5.50
N ASP A 25 4.31 -33.10 -4.61
CA ASP A 25 2.90 -32.78 -4.44
C ASP A 25 2.68 -31.35 -4.94
N SER A 26 1.70 -31.14 -5.81
CA SER A 26 1.35 -29.82 -6.36
C SER A 26 0.97 -28.80 -5.27
N LYS A 27 0.59 -29.26 -4.07
CA LYS A 27 0.38 -28.40 -2.89
C LYS A 27 1.69 -27.86 -2.30
N SER A 28 2.82 -28.50 -2.59
CA SER A 28 4.14 -28.10 -2.11
C SER A 28 4.79 -27.09 -3.07
N LYS A 29 5.54 -26.15 -2.48
CA LYS A 29 6.34 -25.20 -3.28
C LYS A 29 7.50 -25.93 -3.94
N PHE A 30 7.53 -25.99 -5.28
CA PHE A 30 8.58 -26.65 -6.06
C PHE A 30 9.99 -26.19 -5.66
N LYS A 31 10.17 -24.87 -5.48
CA LYS A 31 11.40 -24.23 -4.98
C LYS A 31 11.89 -24.74 -3.61
N ARG A 32 11.01 -25.31 -2.78
CA ARG A 32 11.36 -25.94 -1.49
C ARG A 32 11.56 -27.45 -1.61
N TRP A 33 10.89 -28.10 -2.56
CA TRP A 33 11.00 -29.54 -2.77
C TRP A 33 12.30 -29.92 -3.48
N VAL A 34 12.73 -29.16 -4.49
CA VAL A 34 13.98 -29.43 -5.23
C VAL A 34 15.21 -29.52 -4.32
N PRO A 35 15.47 -28.58 -3.38
CA PRO A 35 16.59 -28.71 -2.45
C PRO A 35 16.54 -29.96 -1.56
N ARG A 36 15.34 -30.46 -1.25
CA ARG A 36 15.18 -31.71 -0.47
C ARG A 36 15.55 -32.93 -1.31
N LEU A 37 15.16 -32.95 -2.59
CA LEU A 37 15.59 -33.96 -3.54
C LEU A 37 17.11 -33.97 -3.69
N GLU A 38 17.73 -32.80 -3.79
CA GLU A 38 19.19 -32.67 -3.86
C GLU A 38 19.88 -33.13 -2.58
N GLY A 39 19.31 -32.78 -1.41
CA GLY A 39 19.76 -33.28 -0.12
C GLY A 39 19.73 -34.81 -0.06
N ALA A 40 18.66 -35.42 -0.57
CA ALA A 40 18.56 -36.87 -0.66
C ALA A 40 19.57 -37.47 -1.65
N PHE A 41 19.77 -36.84 -2.82
CA PHE A 41 20.80 -37.27 -3.76
C PHE A 41 22.20 -37.27 -3.14
N ASN A 42 22.50 -36.27 -2.32
CA ASN A 42 23.78 -36.19 -1.61
C ASN A 42 23.88 -37.26 -0.50
N LEU A 43 22.81 -37.44 0.29
CA LEU A 43 22.75 -38.42 1.38
C LEU A 43 22.98 -39.85 0.87
N TYR A 44 22.33 -40.21 -0.24
CA TYR A 44 22.42 -41.54 -0.86
C TYR A 44 23.50 -41.65 -1.94
N LYS A 45 24.36 -40.63 -2.08
CA LYS A 45 25.49 -40.59 -3.02
C LYS A 45 25.09 -40.93 -4.47
N ILE A 46 23.98 -40.36 -4.92
CA ILE A 46 23.45 -40.56 -6.28
C ILE A 46 24.41 -39.99 -7.31
N LYS A 47 24.87 -40.86 -8.23
CA LYS A 47 25.75 -40.46 -9.34
C LYS A 47 25.04 -39.40 -10.21
N PRO A 48 25.74 -38.34 -10.67
CA PRO A 48 25.15 -37.27 -11.48
C PRO A 48 24.33 -37.77 -12.68
N LYS A 49 24.84 -38.79 -13.39
CA LYS A 49 24.16 -39.41 -14.54
C LYS A 49 22.79 -40.02 -14.23
N LYS A 50 22.50 -40.34 -12.97
CA LYS A 50 21.21 -40.92 -12.53
C LYS A 50 20.25 -39.86 -11.99
N LYS A 51 20.70 -38.63 -11.73
CA LYS A 51 19.86 -37.57 -11.12
C LYS A 51 18.63 -37.27 -11.97
N ASN A 52 18.79 -37.17 -13.30
CA ASN A 52 17.65 -36.91 -14.19
C ASN A 52 16.61 -38.04 -14.11
N SER A 53 17.02 -39.30 -14.18
CA SER A 53 16.10 -40.43 -14.08
C SER A 53 15.33 -40.46 -12.76
N TYR A 54 15.99 -40.18 -11.63
CA TYR A 54 15.30 -40.08 -10.34
C TYR A 54 14.38 -38.87 -10.27
N PHE A 55 14.81 -37.73 -10.80
CA PHE A 55 13.97 -36.53 -10.87
C PHE A 55 12.67 -36.81 -11.63
N LEU A 56 12.76 -37.35 -12.85
CA LEU A 56 11.59 -37.69 -13.68
C LEU A 56 10.65 -38.69 -13.00
N HIS A 57 11.19 -39.61 -12.19
CA HIS A 57 10.38 -40.50 -11.37
C HIS A 57 9.65 -39.75 -10.25
N TYR A 58 10.38 -38.99 -9.44
CA TYR A 58 9.83 -38.37 -8.23
C TYR A 58 8.98 -37.12 -8.47
N ILE A 59 9.03 -36.49 -9.65
CA ILE A 59 8.10 -35.38 -9.98
C ILE A 59 6.64 -35.83 -10.16
N GLY A 60 6.41 -37.14 -10.37
CA GLY A 60 5.08 -37.69 -10.59
C GLY A 60 4.55 -37.45 -12.02
N SER A 61 3.46 -38.14 -12.37
CA SER A 61 2.94 -38.17 -13.74
C SER A 61 2.44 -36.82 -14.24
N GLU A 62 1.68 -36.08 -13.42
CA GLU A 62 1.10 -34.79 -13.81
C GLU A 62 2.17 -33.76 -14.22
N LEU A 63 3.24 -33.67 -13.42
CA LEU A 63 4.32 -32.74 -13.71
C LEU A 63 5.26 -33.25 -14.80
N TYR A 64 5.39 -34.57 -14.95
CA TYR A 64 6.10 -35.18 -16.07
C TYR A 64 5.41 -34.90 -17.41
N ASP A 65 4.09 -35.05 -17.50
CA ASP A 65 3.31 -34.73 -18.70
C ASP A 65 3.48 -33.26 -19.08
N THR A 66 3.39 -32.37 -18.09
CA THR A 66 3.65 -30.94 -18.26
C THR A 66 5.08 -30.68 -18.77
N LEU A 67 6.08 -31.36 -18.23
CA LEU A 67 7.46 -31.23 -18.67
C LEU A 67 7.63 -31.70 -20.13
N CYS A 68 6.98 -32.80 -20.53
CA CYS A 68 6.96 -33.27 -21.92
C CYS A 68 6.42 -32.19 -22.87
N ASP A 69 5.31 -31.54 -22.52
CA ASP A 69 4.73 -30.46 -23.32
C ASP A 69 5.68 -29.26 -23.41
N LEU A 70 6.33 -28.88 -22.30
CA LEU A 70 7.24 -27.74 -22.23
C LEU A 70 8.54 -27.92 -23.03
N VAL A 71 9.04 -29.15 -23.16
CA VAL A 71 10.33 -29.42 -23.81
C VAL A 71 10.21 -29.96 -25.23
N SER A 72 9.00 -30.19 -25.73
CA SER A 72 8.75 -30.62 -27.11
C SER A 72 9.44 -29.69 -28.14
N PRO A 73 10.12 -30.22 -29.18
CA PRO A 73 10.16 -31.62 -29.62
C PRO A 73 11.24 -32.49 -28.95
N SER A 74 12.01 -31.96 -27.99
CA SER A 74 12.98 -32.76 -27.22
C SER A 74 12.28 -33.63 -26.17
N GLN A 75 12.96 -34.66 -25.66
CA GLN A 75 12.43 -35.53 -24.60
C GLN A 75 13.11 -35.22 -23.26
N PRO A 76 12.38 -35.24 -22.13
CA PRO A 76 12.96 -34.99 -20.81
C PRO A 76 14.18 -35.87 -20.48
N GLU A 77 14.19 -37.12 -20.94
CA GLU A 77 15.27 -38.09 -20.74
C GLU A 77 16.56 -37.71 -21.45
N THR A 78 16.45 -36.99 -22.58
CA THR A 78 17.60 -36.57 -23.42
C THR A 78 18.25 -35.29 -22.94
N ARG A 79 17.59 -34.55 -22.05
CA ARG A 79 18.08 -33.30 -21.47
C ARG A 79 18.83 -33.54 -20.16
N THR A 80 19.56 -32.54 -19.72
CA THR A 80 20.20 -32.54 -18.42
C THR A 80 19.19 -32.37 -17.28
N TYR A 81 19.57 -32.81 -16.09
CA TYR A 81 18.78 -32.62 -14.86
C TYR A 81 18.53 -31.13 -14.60
N GLU A 82 19.55 -30.31 -14.81
CA GLU A 82 19.53 -28.85 -14.61
C GLU A 82 18.56 -28.16 -15.58
N GLU A 83 18.56 -28.55 -16.86
CA GLU A 83 17.64 -27.99 -17.86
C GLU A 83 16.18 -28.32 -17.54
N ASN A 84 15.87 -29.56 -17.14
CA ASN A 84 14.51 -29.96 -16.80
C ASN A 84 13.98 -29.24 -15.56
N ILE A 85 14.82 -29.08 -14.53
CA ILE A 85 14.48 -28.28 -13.36
C ILE A 85 14.23 -26.82 -13.75
N ALA A 86 15.07 -26.24 -14.61
CA ALA A 86 14.89 -24.87 -15.05
C ALA A 86 13.56 -24.68 -15.79
N SER A 87 13.22 -25.58 -16.72
CA SER A 87 11.93 -25.55 -17.44
C SER A 87 10.73 -25.60 -16.48
N LEU A 88 10.73 -26.56 -15.54
CA LEU A 88 9.64 -26.68 -14.58
C LEU A 88 9.60 -25.54 -13.56
N THR A 89 10.76 -25.04 -13.11
CA THR A 89 10.81 -23.87 -12.22
C THR A 89 10.19 -22.66 -12.90
N ASN A 90 10.55 -22.39 -14.17
CA ASN A 90 9.99 -21.29 -14.94
C ASN A 90 8.49 -21.43 -15.19
N TYR A 91 7.96 -22.65 -15.24
CA TYR A 91 6.52 -22.88 -15.40
C TYR A 91 5.74 -22.75 -14.09
N ILE A 92 6.23 -23.36 -13.00
CA ILE A 92 5.52 -23.44 -11.71
C ILE A 92 5.69 -22.15 -10.89
N ASP A 93 6.88 -21.57 -10.91
CA ASP A 93 7.26 -20.38 -10.17
C ASP A 93 8.07 -19.47 -11.11
N PRO A 94 7.45 -18.98 -12.20
CA PRO A 94 8.12 -18.10 -13.14
C PRO A 94 8.78 -16.98 -12.35
N VAL A 95 10.07 -16.73 -12.64
CA VAL A 95 10.75 -15.55 -12.09
C VAL A 95 9.83 -14.37 -12.36
N PRO A 96 9.35 -13.68 -11.31
CA PRO A 96 8.44 -12.56 -11.51
C PRO A 96 9.07 -11.63 -12.53
N LEU A 97 8.32 -11.30 -13.59
CA LEU A 97 8.79 -10.35 -14.58
C LEU A 97 9.09 -9.07 -13.82
N GLU A 98 10.36 -8.67 -13.76
CA GLU A 98 10.80 -7.51 -12.98
C GLU A 98 9.96 -6.27 -13.32
N ILE A 99 9.61 -6.13 -14.60
CA ILE A 99 8.73 -5.05 -15.07
C ILE A 99 7.31 -5.13 -14.52
N ALA A 100 6.76 -6.32 -14.30
CA ALA A 100 5.44 -6.52 -13.71
C ALA A 100 5.44 -6.20 -12.21
N GLU A 101 6.48 -6.62 -11.48
CA GLU A 101 6.67 -6.26 -10.07
C GLU A 101 6.87 -4.75 -9.91
N TYR A 102 7.70 -4.14 -10.77
CA TYR A 102 7.91 -2.70 -10.82
C TYR A 102 6.60 -1.96 -11.09
N PHE A 103 5.83 -2.41 -12.09
CA PHE A 103 4.52 -1.85 -12.41
C PHE A 103 3.57 -1.95 -11.21
N ALA A 104 3.46 -3.12 -10.58
CA ALA A 104 2.60 -3.33 -9.42
C ALA A 104 3.01 -2.44 -8.23
N PHE A 105 4.32 -2.33 -7.96
CA PHE A 105 4.86 -1.48 -6.92
C PHE A 105 4.47 -0.01 -7.13
N HIS A 106 4.61 0.51 -8.35
CA HIS A 106 4.28 1.91 -8.64
C HIS A 106 2.79 2.23 -8.64
N HIS A 107 1.93 1.23 -8.92
CA HIS A 107 0.48 1.39 -8.86
C HIS A 107 -0.08 1.14 -7.45
N ARG A 108 0.75 0.69 -6.51
CA ARG A 108 0.30 0.47 -5.13
C ARG A 108 0.20 1.80 -4.38
N GLY A 109 -1.01 2.33 -4.25
CA GLY A 109 -1.35 3.41 -3.31
C GLY A 109 -1.95 2.87 -2.02
N GLN A 110 -1.88 3.64 -0.92
CA GLN A 110 -2.45 3.31 0.38
C GLN A 110 -3.96 3.01 0.26
N GLN A 111 -4.40 1.89 0.83
CA GLN A 111 -5.80 1.47 0.79
C GLN A 111 -6.64 2.22 1.83
N GLU A 112 -7.95 2.25 1.64
CA GLU A 112 -8.87 2.86 2.63
C GLU A 112 -8.78 2.10 3.96
N GLY A 113 -8.57 2.83 5.05
CA GLY A 113 -8.40 2.26 6.39
C GLY A 113 -7.03 1.62 6.67
N GLU A 114 -6.14 1.53 5.67
CA GLU A 114 -4.77 1.04 5.86
C GLU A 114 -3.93 2.09 6.59
N THR A 115 -3.27 1.72 7.69
CA THR A 115 -2.35 2.63 8.39
C THR A 115 -1.08 2.85 7.59
N ILE A 116 -0.39 3.97 7.84
CA ILE A 116 0.89 4.26 7.16
C ILE A 116 1.94 3.18 7.43
N LYS A 117 1.92 2.58 8.63
CA LYS A 117 2.82 1.48 8.99
C LYS A 117 2.55 0.21 8.19
N GLU A 118 1.27 -0.16 8.02
CA GLU A 118 0.87 -1.31 7.20
C GLU A 118 1.23 -1.07 5.73
N TYR A 119 0.93 0.13 5.22
CA TYR A 119 1.26 0.50 3.86
C TYR A 119 2.76 0.37 3.57
N MET A 120 3.61 0.90 4.45
CA MET A 120 5.08 0.76 4.33
C MET A 120 5.52 -0.71 4.36
N ALA A 121 4.92 -1.54 5.22
CA ALA A 121 5.24 -2.96 5.28
C ALA A 121 4.91 -3.68 3.96
N VAL A 122 3.77 -3.33 3.34
CA VAL A 122 3.39 -3.86 2.02
C VAL A 122 4.36 -3.40 0.94
N LEU A 123 4.73 -2.11 0.90
CA LEU A 123 5.70 -1.59 -0.06
C LEU A 123 7.05 -2.29 0.04
N ARG A 124 7.56 -2.51 1.26
CA ARG A 124 8.82 -3.25 1.48
C ARG A 124 8.75 -4.68 0.97
N ARG A 125 7.61 -5.35 1.15
CA ARG A 125 7.40 -6.71 0.65
C ARG A 125 7.38 -6.75 -0.88
N MET A 126 6.71 -5.81 -1.53
CA MET A 126 6.64 -5.73 -3.00
C MET A 126 8.00 -5.37 -3.62
N ALA A 127 8.75 -4.45 -2.98
CA ALA A 127 10.05 -4.02 -3.46
C ALA A 127 11.10 -5.17 -3.55
N ALA A 128 10.89 -6.28 -2.84
CA ALA A 128 11.74 -7.46 -2.93
C ALA A 128 11.69 -8.14 -4.32
N GLY A 129 10.58 -8.00 -5.06
CA GLY A 129 10.42 -8.51 -6.43
C GLY A 129 10.95 -7.58 -7.52
N CYS A 130 11.22 -6.31 -7.20
CA CYS A 130 11.56 -5.27 -8.18
C CYS A 130 13.06 -5.10 -8.43
N ASN A 131 13.93 -5.80 -7.71
CA ASN A 131 15.39 -5.74 -7.86
C ASN A 131 16.00 -4.32 -7.85
N PHE A 132 15.49 -3.42 -6.99
CA PHE A 132 15.94 -2.01 -6.96
C PHE A 132 17.42 -1.79 -6.59
N GLY A 133 18.11 -2.78 -6.02
CA GLY A 133 19.51 -2.64 -5.58
C GLY A 133 19.72 -1.44 -4.67
N SER A 134 20.71 -0.60 -4.98
CA SER A 134 21.03 0.61 -4.22
C SER A 134 19.95 1.69 -4.26
N PHE A 135 19.00 1.60 -5.20
CA PHE A 135 17.89 2.55 -5.33
C PHE A 135 16.69 2.23 -4.43
N LEU A 136 16.73 1.11 -3.70
CA LEU A 136 15.62 0.61 -2.89
C LEU A 136 15.01 1.66 -1.94
N GLU A 137 15.84 2.36 -1.16
CA GLU A 137 15.32 3.35 -0.21
C GLU A 137 14.66 4.54 -0.90
N THR A 138 15.22 4.97 -2.04
CA THR A 138 14.66 6.04 -2.86
C THR A 138 13.33 5.62 -3.48
N ALA A 139 13.23 4.40 -4.00
CA ALA A 139 11.99 3.85 -4.55
C ALA A 139 10.89 3.78 -3.48
N LEU A 140 11.21 3.23 -2.30
CA LEU A 140 10.28 3.17 -1.17
C LEU A 140 9.82 4.55 -0.72
N ARG A 141 10.73 5.52 -0.63
CA ARG A 141 10.40 6.90 -0.25
C ARG A 141 9.45 7.52 -1.27
N ASN A 142 9.79 7.41 -2.56
CA ASN A 142 8.99 8.00 -3.62
C ASN A 142 7.58 7.38 -3.65
N GLN A 143 7.48 6.04 -3.54
CA GLN A 143 6.19 5.35 -3.55
C GLN A 143 5.36 5.62 -2.29
N LEU A 144 6.00 5.74 -1.12
CA LEU A 144 5.34 6.19 0.09
C LEU A 144 4.70 7.56 -0.16
N VAL A 145 5.48 8.56 -0.58
CA VAL A 145 4.99 9.93 -0.79
C VAL A 145 3.86 9.97 -1.83
N CYS A 146 4.05 9.35 -2.99
CA CYS A 146 3.07 9.36 -4.08
C CYS A 146 1.77 8.62 -3.73
N GLY A 147 1.88 7.49 -3.01
CA GLY A 147 0.74 6.63 -2.75
C GLY A 147 -0.03 6.93 -1.47
N LEU A 148 0.39 7.88 -0.63
CA LEU A 148 -0.37 8.29 0.56
C LEU A 148 -1.74 8.87 0.19
N THR A 149 -2.77 8.51 0.96
CA THR A 149 -4.15 9.00 0.77
C THR A 149 -4.32 10.44 1.29
N SER A 150 -3.69 10.78 2.41
CA SER A 150 -3.80 12.08 3.06
C SER A 150 -3.00 13.16 2.31
N GLN A 151 -3.71 14.07 1.63
CA GLN A 151 -3.08 15.18 0.91
C GLN A 151 -2.22 16.07 1.81
N LYS A 152 -2.67 16.33 3.05
CA LYS A 152 -1.92 17.15 4.01
C LYS A 152 -0.55 16.55 4.36
N ILE A 153 -0.48 15.22 4.47
CA ILE A 153 0.78 14.54 4.75
C ILE A 153 1.68 14.63 3.51
N LYS A 154 1.13 14.41 2.31
CA LYS A 154 1.87 14.56 1.04
C LYS A 154 2.47 15.95 0.89
N ASP A 155 1.68 17.00 1.09
CA ASP A 155 2.14 18.39 0.98
C ASP A 155 3.31 18.65 1.95
N ARG A 156 3.17 18.21 3.21
CA ARG A 156 4.22 18.36 4.22
C ARG A 156 5.52 17.62 3.85
N LEU A 157 5.41 16.43 3.28
CA LEU A 157 6.56 15.67 2.81
C LEU A 157 7.23 16.37 1.62
N LEU A 158 6.46 16.90 0.67
CA LEU A 158 6.97 17.60 -0.52
C LEU A 158 7.67 18.93 -0.17
N GLU A 159 7.29 19.59 0.93
CA GLU A 159 7.98 20.79 1.44
C GLU A 159 9.30 20.48 2.16
N THR A 160 9.54 19.22 2.53
CA THR A 160 10.69 18.83 3.35
C THR A 160 11.95 18.66 2.49
N ARG A 161 12.94 19.52 2.69
CA ARG A 161 14.24 19.43 2.01
C ARG A 161 15.01 18.18 2.42
N ASN A 162 15.76 17.59 1.49
CA ASN A 162 16.60 16.40 1.72
C ASN A 162 15.83 15.23 2.35
N LEU A 163 14.56 15.05 1.95
CA LEU A 163 13.71 13.99 2.48
C LEU A 163 14.31 12.62 2.18
N ASN A 164 14.49 11.80 3.21
CA ASN A 164 14.92 10.41 3.11
C ASN A 164 13.78 9.49 3.59
N LEU A 165 13.94 8.18 3.42
CA LEU A 165 12.88 7.21 3.74
C LEU A 165 12.48 7.24 5.22
N LEU A 166 13.46 7.30 6.12
CA LEU A 166 13.22 7.30 7.56
C LEU A 166 12.48 8.58 7.98
N THR A 167 12.96 9.75 7.55
CA THR A 167 12.31 11.03 7.89
C THR A 167 10.92 11.14 7.28
N ALA A 168 10.71 10.64 6.06
CA ALA A 168 9.39 10.60 5.45
C ALA A 168 8.40 9.74 6.25
N PHE A 169 8.85 8.56 6.68
CA PHE A 169 8.03 7.64 7.45
C PHE A 169 7.65 8.19 8.83
N ASP A 170 8.61 8.79 9.54
CA ASP A 170 8.40 9.37 10.87
C ASP A 170 7.44 10.58 10.82
N ILE A 171 7.62 11.49 9.86
CA ILE A 171 6.71 12.62 9.65
C ILE A 171 5.30 12.10 9.36
N ALA A 172 5.18 11.12 8.47
CA ALA A 172 3.90 10.57 8.06
C ALA A 172 3.14 9.94 9.24
N ILE A 173 3.80 9.10 10.04
CA ILE A 173 3.22 8.49 11.24
C ILE A 173 2.85 9.57 12.28
N GLY A 174 3.74 10.52 12.56
CA GLY A 174 3.47 11.57 13.55
C GLY A 174 2.23 12.40 13.19
N MET A 175 2.03 12.67 11.90
CA MET A 175 0.84 13.36 11.41
C MET A 175 -0.43 12.47 11.44
N GLU A 176 -0.33 11.19 11.11
CA GLU A 176 -1.45 10.23 11.22
C GLU A 176 -1.98 10.16 12.65
N VAL A 177 -1.10 9.97 13.64
CA VAL A 177 -1.46 9.95 15.06
C VAL A 177 -2.15 11.26 15.46
N SER A 178 -1.59 12.41 15.05
CA SER A 178 -2.16 13.73 15.37
C SER A 178 -3.56 13.93 14.77
N GLN A 179 -3.82 13.37 13.58
CA GLN A 179 -5.14 13.43 12.95
C GLN A 179 -6.16 12.54 13.66
N VAL A 180 -5.76 11.33 14.04
CA VAL A 180 -6.61 10.39 14.79
C VAL A 180 -7.00 10.99 16.15
N GLU A 181 -6.04 11.52 16.92
CA GLU A 181 -6.30 12.13 18.23
C GLU A 181 -7.18 13.40 18.12
N SER A 182 -7.01 14.19 17.06
CA SER A 182 -7.88 15.34 16.77
C SER A 182 -9.33 14.93 16.47
N CYS A 183 -9.54 13.80 15.79
CA CYS A 183 -10.89 13.25 15.54
C CYS A 183 -11.54 12.72 16.83
N LYS A 184 -10.80 11.95 17.65
CA LYS A 184 -11.30 11.47 18.95
C LYS A 184 -11.69 12.64 19.87
N THR A 185 -10.86 13.68 19.93
CA THR A 185 -11.14 14.86 20.77
C THR A 185 -12.40 15.63 20.29
N ARG A 186 -12.66 15.66 18.98
CA ARG A 186 -13.89 16.25 18.42
C ARG A 186 -15.13 15.43 18.78
N GLU A 187 -15.06 14.11 18.76
CA GLU A 187 -16.18 13.24 19.16
C GLU A 187 -16.53 13.41 20.65
N VAL A 188 -15.52 13.49 21.53
CA VAL A 188 -15.75 13.68 22.98
C VAL A 188 -16.39 15.05 23.29
N ASN A 189 -16.01 16.11 22.58
CA ASN A 189 -16.59 17.44 22.78
C ASN A 189 -18.06 17.57 22.33
N ILE A 190 -18.52 16.72 21.40
CA ILE A 190 -19.93 16.68 20.98
C ILE A 190 -20.79 16.00 22.05
N VAL A 191 -20.27 14.98 22.75
CA VAL A 191 -21.00 14.24 23.79
C VAL A 191 -21.08 15.05 25.10
N GLN A 192 -20.03 15.78 25.47
CA GLN A 192 -20.02 16.58 26.72
C GLN A 192 -20.91 17.84 26.67
N MET A 193 -21.14 18.43 25.49
CA MET A 193 -22.09 19.56 25.38
C MET A 193 -23.57 19.14 25.44
N ASN A 194 -23.88 17.85 25.25
CA ASN A 194 -25.26 17.35 25.32
C ASN A 194 -25.70 16.86 26.73
N MET A 195 -24.77 16.63 27.66
CA MET A 195 -25.13 16.18 29.02
C MET A 195 -25.46 17.30 30.02
N LYS A 196 -25.06 18.54 29.78
CA LYS A 196 -25.31 19.67 30.72
C LYS A 196 -26.65 20.40 30.52
N ARG A 197 -27.58 19.88 29.71
CA ARG A 197 -28.89 20.53 29.42
C ARG A 197 -30.12 19.80 29.98
N ARG A 198 -29.97 18.93 30.97
CA ARG A 198 -31.10 18.34 31.70
C ARG A 198 -31.00 18.63 33.19
N GLN A 199 -31.42 19.83 33.59
CA GLN A 199 -32.01 20.05 34.91
C GLN A 199 -33.38 20.72 34.75
N PRO A 200 -34.40 20.33 35.51
CA PRO A 200 -35.74 20.90 35.40
C PRO A 200 -35.74 22.30 36.02
N VAL A 201 -36.17 23.30 35.25
CA VAL A 201 -36.35 24.67 35.73
C VAL A 201 -37.66 24.73 36.53
N THR A 202 -37.56 24.81 37.85
CA THR A 202 -38.66 25.31 38.69
C THR A 202 -38.64 26.83 38.63
N HIS A 203 -39.73 27.43 38.16
CA HIS A 203 -39.96 28.86 38.20
C HIS A 203 -39.85 29.38 39.64
N ASN A 204 -38.97 30.35 39.88
CA ASN A 204 -39.22 31.39 40.87
C ASN A 204 -38.54 32.70 40.45
N LEU A 205 -39.36 33.73 40.43
CA LEU A 205 -38.99 35.11 40.15
C LEU A 205 -38.11 35.62 41.28
N GLN A 206 -36.98 36.25 40.94
CA GLN A 206 -36.55 37.50 41.59
C GLN A 206 -35.41 38.16 40.83
N ALA A 207 -35.61 39.46 40.61
CA ALA A 207 -34.74 40.36 39.89
C ALA A 207 -33.37 40.51 40.55
N LYS A 208 -32.33 40.71 39.73
CA LYS A 208 -31.19 41.57 40.07
C LYS A 208 -30.46 42.00 38.79
N ASN A 209 -30.33 43.31 38.67
CA ASN A 209 -29.57 44.03 37.65
C ASN A 209 -28.10 43.61 37.66
N SER A 210 -27.55 43.36 36.48
CA SER A 210 -26.16 43.70 36.18
C SER A 210 -25.99 43.91 34.66
N SER A 211 -25.58 45.12 34.34
CA SER A 211 -25.20 45.61 33.03
C SER A 211 -24.03 44.80 32.46
N VAL A 212 -24.24 44.17 31.31
CA VAL A 212 -23.17 43.69 30.44
C VAL A 212 -23.46 44.21 29.03
N HIS A 213 -22.56 45.06 28.52
CA HIS A 213 -22.56 45.50 27.14
C HIS A 213 -22.54 44.29 26.21
N SER A 214 -23.69 43.97 25.62
CA SER A 214 -23.83 42.96 24.58
C SER A 214 -23.67 43.65 23.23
N ALA A 215 -22.71 43.16 22.43
CA ALA A 215 -22.55 43.55 21.05
C ALA A 215 -23.90 43.41 20.30
N PRO A 216 -24.18 44.29 19.32
CA PRO A 216 -25.47 44.29 18.63
C PRO A 216 -25.76 42.92 18.00
N PRO A 217 -27.02 42.46 18.02
CA PRO A 217 -27.41 41.16 17.47
C PRO A 217 -27.01 41.08 16.00
N LYS A 218 -26.23 40.05 15.63
CA LYS A 218 -25.84 39.82 14.24
C LYS A 218 -27.10 39.51 13.42
N PRO A 219 -27.30 40.15 12.25
CA PRO A 219 -28.46 39.89 11.40
C PRO A 219 -28.46 38.45 10.89
N CYS A 220 -29.66 37.87 10.71
CA CYS A 220 -29.86 36.50 10.27
C CYS A 220 -29.09 36.21 8.97
N TYR A 221 -28.18 35.23 8.97
CA TYR A 221 -27.37 34.91 7.78
C TYR A 221 -28.18 34.36 6.60
N ARG A 222 -29.47 34.02 6.79
CA ARG A 222 -30.33 33.45 5.74
C ARG A 222 -31.06 34.52 4.94
N CYS A 223 -31.56 35.58 5.59
CA CYS A 223 -32.34 36.65 4.96
C CYS A 223 -31.92 38.08 5.35
N GLY A 224 -31.06 38.24 6.36
CA GLY A 224 -30.60 39.53 6.86
C GLY A 224 -31.54 40.22 7.85
N GLY A 225 -32.59 39.54 8.33
CA GLY A 225 -33.54 40.09 9.31
C GLY A 225 -33.09 39.93 10.75
N ASP A 226 -33.78 40.60 11.68
CA ASP A 226 -33.49 40.55 13.11
C ASP A 226 -34.20 39.37 13.80
N HIS A 227 -33.67 38.18 13.57
CA HIS A 227 -34.12 36.94 14.21
C HIS A 227 -33.02 35.87 14.17
N SER A 228 -33.16 34.84 15.01
CA SER A 228 -32.31 33.65 14.92
C SER A 228 -32.59 32.86 13.63
N ALA A 229 -31.53 32.41 12.96
CA ALA A 229 -31.63 31.67 11.70
C ALA A 229 -32.48 30.38 11.77
N SER A 230 -32.68 29.80 12.96
CA SER A 230 -33.57 28.65 13.16
C SER A 230 -35.05 28.99 13.04
N LYS A 231 -35.43 30.26 13.24
CA LYS A 231 -36.81 30.79 13.10
C LYS A 231 -37.02 31.54 11.79
N CYS A 232 -36.07 31.44 10.85
CA CYS A 232 -36.16 32.16 9.59
C CYS A 232 -37.23 31.53 8.69
N THR A 233 -38.16 32.34 8.19
CA THR A 233 -39.16 31.92 7.19
C THR A 233 -38.53 31.39 5.91
N TRP A 234 -37.31 31.84 5.59
CA TRP A 234 -36.53 31.46 4.42
C TRP A 234 -35.59 30.27 4.67
N ILE A 235 -35.81 29.48 5.74
CA ILE A 235 -34.95 28.34 6.10
C ILE A 235 -34.86 27.26 5.01
N ASN A 236 -35.93 27.10 4.21
CA ASN A 236 -36.02 26.16 3.11
C ASN A 236 -36.07 26.85 1.73
N ALA A 237 -35.80 28.15 1.67
CA ALA A 237 -35.80 28.88 0.40
C ALA A 237 -34.56 28.55 -0.44
N SER A 238 -34.74 28.37 -1.74
CA SER A 238 -33.64 28.20 -2.68
C SER A 238 -33.08 29.56 -3.12
N CYS A 239 -31.76 29.69 -3.15
CA CYS A 239 -31.10 30.91 -3.59
C CYS A 239 -31.14 31.05 -5.11
N ASN A 240 -31.70 32.15 -5.63
CA ASN A 240 -31.80 32.42 -7.07
C ASN A 240 -30.44 32.67 -7.78
N TYR A 241 -29.31 32.62 -7.08
CA TYR A 241 -27.97 32.78 -7.68
C TYR A 241 -27.13 31.49 -7.62
N CYS A 242 -27.06 30.83 -6.46
CA CYS A 242 -26.26 29.61 -6.30
C CYS A 242 -27.10 28.32 -6.23
N HIS A 243 -28.42 28.45 -6.28
CA HIS A 243 -29.40 27.35 -6.24
C HIS A 243 -29.31 26.44 -5.00
N ARG A 244 -28.61 26.86 -3.95
CA ARG A 244 -28.55 26.15 -2.66
C ARG A 244 -29.71 26.57 -1.75
N ILE A 245 -30.23 25.62 -0.99
CA ILE A 245 -31.31 25.83 -0.01
C ILE A 245 -30.75 26.48 1.26
N GLY A 246 -31.51 27.41 1.84
CA GLY A 246 -31.30 27.92 3.18
C GLY A 246 -30.87 29.37 3.29
N HIS A 247 -30.78 30.11 2.18
CA HIS A 247 -30.56 31.55 2.15
C HIS A 247 -31.15 32.16 0.88
N ILE A 248 -31.44 33.46 0.89
CA ILE A 248 -31.88 34.20 -0.30
C ILE A 248 -30.70 34.87 -1.00
N LYS A 249 -30.88 35.28 -2.27
CA LYS A 249 -29.85 35.93 -3.10
C LYS A 249 -29.11 37.07 -2.37
N LYS A 250 -29.82 37.87 -1.57
CA LYS A 250 -29.26 38.98 -0.75
C LYS A 250 -28.16 38.53 0.22
N MET A 251 -28.25 37.32 0.77
CA MET A 251 -27.28 36.77 1.72
C MET A 251 -26.37 35.71 1.10
N CYS A 252 -26.31 35.62 -0.25
CA CYS A 252 -25.49 34.64 -0.93
C CYS A 252 -23.99 34.97 -0.84
N LEU A 253 -23.23 34.12 -0.17
CA LEU A 253 -21.78 34.28 -0.02
C LEU A 253 -21.04 34.13 -1.36
N LYS A 254 -21.51 33.25 -2.25
CA LYS A 254 -20.92 33.06 -3.58
C LYS A 254 -21.01 34.34 -4.42
N LEU A 255 -22.14 35.04 -4.37
CA LEU A 255 -22.33 36.33 -5.05
C LEU A 255 -21.43 37.42 -4.45
N LYS A 256 -21.33 37.50 -3.12
CA LYS A 256 -20.46 38.47 -2.43
C LYS A 256 -18.98 38.26 -2.73
N ASN A 257 -18.55 37.01 -2.90
CA ASN A 257 -17.17 36.70 -3.27
C ASN A 257 -16.91 37.02 -4.74
N SER A 258 -17.83 36.72 -5.67
CA SER A 258 -17.66 37.08 -7.09
C SER A 258 -17.58 38.59 -7.32
N GLN A 259 -18.25 39.41 -6.50
CA GLN A 259 -18.13 40.87 -6.57
C GLN A 259 -16.80 41.41 -6.03
N LYS A 260 -16.04 40.62 -5.25
CA LYS A 260 -14.72 41.02 -4.73
C LYS A 260 -13.55 40.69 -5.66
N VAL A 261 -13.72 39.80 -6.64
CA VAL A 261 -12.63 39.33 -7.52
C VAL A 261 -12.39 40.26 -8.72
N ASN A 262 -13.33 41.14 -9.05
CA ASN A 262 -13.22 42.06 -10.21
C ASN A 262 -12.44 43.37 -9.92
N LEU A 263 -11.53 43.40 -8.93
CA LEU A 263 -10.87 44.64 -8.45
C LEU A 263 -9.35 44.49 -8.24
N VAL A 264 -8.67 43.58 -8.93
CA VAL A 264 -7.19 43.55 -8.90
C VAL A 264 -6.66 43.52 -10.34
N ASP A 265 -6.06 44.66 -10.70
CA ASP A 265 -5.47 44.96 -12.00
C ASP A 265 -4.28 44.05 -12.35
N VAL A 266 -4.14 43.88 -13.66
CA VAL A 266 -3.04 43.23 -14.37
C VAL A 266 -1.85 44.20 -14.36
N GLU A 267 -0.72 43.78 -13.78
CA GLU A 267 0.59 44.35 -14.12
C GLU A 267 1.51 43.23 -14.61
N GLU A 268 2.02 43.51 -15.80
CA GLU A 268 2.84 42.72 -16.70
C GLU A 268 4.31 42.78 -16.24
N SER A 269 5.03 41.67 -16.28
CA SER A 269 6.49 41.68 -16.16
C SER A 269 7.10 40.71 -17.18
N GLU A 270 7.70 41.30 -18.20
CA GLU A 270 8.56 40.67 -19.19
C GLU A 270 9.74 39.96 -18.51
N GLN A 271 10.11 38.77 -18.99
CA GLN A 271 11.37 38.13 -18.66
C GLN A 271 12.09 37.66 -19.93
N ASP A 272 13.35 38.08 -19.98
CA ASP A 272 14.35 37.87 -21.02
C ASP A 272 14.55 36.41 -21.41
N VAL A 273 14.65 36.19 -22.73
CA VAL A 273 15.09 34.94 -23.35
C VAL A 273 16.61 34.96 -23.42
N VAL A 274 17.29 34.12 -22.65
CA VAL A 274 18.70 33.78 -22.86
C VAL A 274 18.77 32.46 -23.60
N GLN A 275 19.17 32.53 -24.86
CA GLN A 275 19.39 31.41 -25.77
C GLN A 275 20.84 30.93 -25.63
N PHE A 276 21.03 29.68 -25.21
CA PHE A 276 22.33 29.01 -25.28
C PHE A 276 22.49 28.33 -26.64
N VAL A 277 23.63 28.62 -27.29
CA VAL A 277 24.20 27.93 -28.45
C VAL A 277 24.82 26.62 -28.00
#